data_AF-A0A0C2MZN4-F1
#
_entry.id   AF-A0A0C2MZN4-F1
#
_cell.length_a   1.000
_cell.length_b   1.000
_cell.length_c   1.000
_cell.angle_alpha   90.00
_cell.angle_beta   90.00
_cell.angle_gamma   90.00
#
_symmetry.space_group_name_H-M   'P 1'
#
loop_
_entity.id
_entity.type
_entity.pdbx_description
1 polymer ?
#
loop_
_entity_poly.entity_id
_entity_poly.type
_entity_poly.pdbx_seq_one_letter_code
_entity_poly.pdbx_strand_id
1 'polypeptide(L)'
;MQWYSTPPLLKQWLDDVLTYGWSHGGETQALRDKQLMLAVSLGGAESAYQPDGAAGHTVGEYLLSFETISGYLGMNYIKPFITGGSATITDEEIAAQVEQYKTVLA
;
A
#
# COMPACT_ATOMS: atom_id res chain seq x y z
N MET A 1 -3.21 -7.75 4.00
CA MET A 1 -2.21 -8.21 3.02
C MET A 1 -2.48 -9.68 2.78
N GLN A 2 -2.65 -10.09 1.52
CA GLN A 2 -2.95 -11.47 1.17
C GLN A 2 -1.71 -12.06 0.51
N TRP A 3 -1.12 -13.10 1.10
CA TRP A 3 0.11 -13.74 0.61
C TRP A 3 1.20 -12.73 0.21
N TYR A 4 1.51 -11.81 1.13
CA TYR A 4 2.55 -10.78 0.94
C TYR A 4 2.31 -9.84 -0.25
N SER A 5 1.06 -9.74 -0.71
CA SER A 5 0.63 -8.95 -1.86
C SER A 5 -0.80 -8.41 -1.66
N THR A 6 -1.43 -8.01 -2.77
CA THR A 6 -2.79 -7.48 -2.81
C THR A 6 -3.85 -8.56 -2.98
N PRO A 7 -5.10 -8.27 -2.60
CA PRO A 7 -6.24 -9.04 -3.11
C PRO A 7 -6.27 -9.03 -4.66
N PRO A 8 -6.80 -10.08 -5.31
CA PRO A 8 -6.80 -10.20 -6.76
C PRO A 8 -7.55 -9.04 -7.45
N LEU A 9 -8.61 -8.53 -6.83
CA LEU A 9 -9.40 -7.42 -7.38
C LEU A 9 -8.58 -6.13 -7.57
N LEU A 10 -7.65 -5.83 -6.65
CA LEU A 10 -6.79 -4.66 -6.78
C LEU A 10 -5.79 -4.84 -7.93
N LYS A 11 -5.25 -6.05 -8.11
CA LYS A 11 -4.37 -6.33 -9.25
C LYS A 11 -5.12 -6.20 -10.57
N GLN A 12 -6.35 -6.71 -10.65
CA GLN A 12 -7.20 -6.54 -11.82
C GLN A 12 -7.50 -5.05 -12.09
N TRP A 13 -7.79 -4.26 -11.05
CA TRP A 13 -8.02 -2.82 -11.21
C TRP A 13 -6.79 -2.12 -11.81
N LEU A 14 -5.58 -2.48 -11.39
CA LEU A 14 -4.36 -1.93 -11.99
C LEU A 14 -4.30 -2.23 -13.50
N ASP A 15 -4.62 -3.47 -13.89
CA ASP A 15 -4.56 -3.92 -15.29
C ASP A 15 -5.63 -3.25 -16.16
N ASP A 16 -6.84 -3.11 -15.64
CA ASP A 16 -7.99 -2.58 -16.38
C ASP A 16 -8.02 -1.04 -16.44
N VAL A 17 -7.48 -0.36 -15.42
CA VAL A 17 -7.61 1.11 -15.29
C VAL A 17 -6.34 1.85 -15.68
N LEU A 18 -5.15 1.30 -15.45
CA LEU A 18 -3.90 1.97 -15.78
C LEU A 18 -3.50 1.74 -17.25
N THR A 19 -4.32 2.24 -18.17
CA THR A 19 -4.17 1.99 -19.60
C THR A 19 -3.28 3.00 -20.33
N TYR A 20 -2.65 2.53 -21.42
CA TYR A 20 -1.89 3.38 -22.34
C TYR A 20 -2.78 4.49 -22.92
N GLY A 21 -2.21 5.69 -23.06
CA GLY A 21 -2.92 6.86 -23.58
C GLY A 21 -3.69 7.63 -22.52
N TRP A 22 -3.88 7.09 -21.31
CA TRP A 22 -4.48 7.79 -20.18
C TRP A 22 -3.52 7.94 -19.00
N SER A 23 -3.03 6.82 -18.45
CA SER A 23 -2.10 6.85 -17.30
C SER A 23 -0.65 7.04 -17.74
N HIS A 24 -0.25 6.45 -18.88
CA HIS A 24 1.12 6.46 -19.39
C HIS A 24 1.18 6.43 -20.93
N GLY A 25 2.37 6.73 -21.48
CA GLY A 25 2.75 6.45 -22.87
C GLY A 25 2.12 7.31 -23.98
N GLY A 26 1.06 8.09 -23.70
CA GLY A 26 0.43 9.04 -24.64
C GLY A 26 0.73 10.51 -24.33
N GLU A 27 -0.02 11.43 -24.96
CA GLU A 27 0.09 12.88 -24.71
C GLU A 27 -0.37 13.28 -23.30
N THR A 28 -1.28 12.52 -22.70
CA THR A 28 -1.78 12.73 -21.34
C THR A 28 -1.12 11.78 -20.35
N GLN A 29 -0.77 12.33 -19.19
CA GLN A 29 -0.25 11.58 -18.03
C GLN A 29 -1.14 11.89 -16.82
N ALA A 30 -2.34 11.27 -16.79
CA ALA A 30 -3.42 11.69 -15.89
C ALA A 30 -3.10 11.61 -14.40
N LEU A 31 -2.10 10.81 -14.03
CA LEU A 31 -1.70 10.56 -12.64
C LEU A 31 -0.44 11.32 -12.22
N ARG A 32 0.24 12.01 -13.15
CA ARG A 32 1.48 12.72 -12.85
C ARG A 32 1.30 13.74 -11.72
N ASP A 33 2.31 13.81 -10.86
CA ASP A 33 2.42 14.66 -9.67
C ASP A 33 1.37 14.38 -8.56
N LYS A 34 0.45 13.43 -8.76
CA LYS A 34 -0.49 12.98 -7.71
C LYS A 34 0.23 12.12 -6.67
N GLN A 35 -0.31 12.10 -5.46
CA GLN A 35 0.20 11.25 -4.38
C GLN A 35 -0.42 9.85 -4.44
N LEU A 36 0.39 8.82 -4.18
CA LEU A 36 -0.05 7.45 -3.94
C LEU A 36 0.31 7.06 -2.50
N MET A 37 -0.70 6.67 -1.72
CA MET A 37 -0.54 6.06 -0.41
C MET A 37 -1.21 4.69 -0.40
N LEU A 38 -0.55 3.72 0.23
CA LEU A 38 -1.15 2.43 0.52
C LEU A 38 -1.58 2.35 1.99
N ALA A 39 -2.80 1.87 2.23
CA ALA A 39 -3.27 1.50 3.55
C ALA A 39 -3.40 -0.02 3.63
N VAL A 40 -2.64 -0.67 4.51
CA VAL A 40 -2.50 -2.14 4.52
C VAL A 40 -2.62 -2.68 5.94
N SER A 41 -3.56 -3.61 6.14
CA SER A 41 -3.62 -4.43 7.35
C SER A 41 -2.77 -5.70 7.20
N LEU A 42 -2.08 -6.11 8.26
CA LEU A 42 -1.27 -7.34 8.31
C LEU A 42 -1.92 -8.31 9.28
N GLY A 43 -2.00 -9.59 8.91
CA GLY A 43 -2.53 -10.61 9.83
C GLY A 43 -1.61 -10.82 11.04
N GLY A 44 -0.30 -10.90 10.80
CA GLY A 44 0.72 -11.00 11.85
C GLY A 44 1.10 -9.65 12.44
N ALA A 45 1.76 -9.66 13.60
CA ALA A 45 2.29 -8.46 14.24
C ALA A 45 3.25 -7.71 13.30
N GLU A 46 3.24 -6.38 13.35
CA GLU A 46 4.12 -5.55 12.53
C GLU A 46 5.61 -5.82 12.81
N SER A 47 5.96 -6.17 14.05
CA SER A 47 7.31 -6.55 14.46
C SER A 47 7.86 -7.79 13.74
N ALA A 48 7.01 -8.62 13.13
CA ALA A 48 7.44 -9.77 12.35
C ALA A 48 8.04 -9.38 10.98
N TYR A 49 7.78 -8.15 10.52
CA TYR A 49 8.19 -7.64 9.21
C TYR A 49 9.48 -6.83 9.32
N GLN A 50 10.57 -7.54 9.58
CA GLN A 50 11.93 -7.01 9.64
C GLN A 50 12.89 -8.02 9.01
N PRO A 51 14.11 -7.63 8.59
CA PRO A 51 15.09 -8.54 7.99
C PRO A 51 15.43 -9.76 8.85
N ASP A 52 15.41 -9.60 10.18
CA ASP A 52 15.64 -10.66 11.17
C ASP A 52 14.33 -11.24 11.75
N GLY A 53 13.17 -10.73 11.32
CA GLY A 53 11.85 -11.17 11.72
C GLY A 53 11.35 -12.39 10.94
N ALA A 54 10.22 -12.95 11.37
CA ALA A 54 9.65 -14.15 10.75
C ALA A 54 9.24 -13.97 9.28
N ALA A 55 8.94 -12.75 8.83
CA ALA A 55 8.69 -12.46 7.42
C ALA A 55 9.99 -12.30 6.61
N GLY A 56 11.12 -11.95 7.26
CA GLY A 56 12.42 -11.77 6.62
C GLY A 56 12.57 -10.49 5.79
N HIS A 57 11.53 -9.66 5.72
CA HIS A 57 11.51 -8.39 5.00
C HIS A 57 10.61 -7.39 5.72
N THR A 58 10.89 -6.11 5.51
CA THR A 58 10.02 -5.01 5.90
C THR A 58 8.74 -4.99 5.07
N VAL A 59 7.69 -4.36 5.61
CA VAL A 59 6.44 -4.17 4.88
C VAL A 59 6.68 -3.38 3.58
N GLY A 60 7.57 -2.39 3.61
CA GLY A 60 7.93 -1.59 2.44
C GLY A 60 8.50 -2.44 1.30
N GLU A 61 9.36 -3.43 1.62
CA GLU A 61 9.93 -4.35 0.63
C GLU A 61 8.85 -5.18 -0.07
N TYR A 62 7.80 -5.61 0.64
CA TYR A 62 6.66 -6.30 0.01
C TYR A 62 5.79 -5.38 -0.86
N LEU A 63 5.88 -4.07 -0.66
CA LEU A 63 5.10 -3.07 -1.39
C LEU A 63 5.89 -2.39 -2.53
N LEU A 64 7.13 -2.83 -2.82
CA LEU A 64 8.00 -2.26 -3.86
C LEU A 64 7.37 -2.19 -5.25
N SER A 65 6.45 -3.10 -5.57
CA SER A 65 5.72 -3.06 -6.85
C SER A 65 4.92 -1.77 -7.02
N PHE A 66 4.32 -1.24 -5.96
CA PHE A 66 3.57 0.02 -6.00
C PHE A 66 4.46 1.24 -6.06
N GLU A 67 5.60 1.22 -5.35
CA GLU A 67 6.62 2.27 -5.49
C GLU A 67 7.10 2.34 -6.95
N THR A 68 7.38 1.18 -7.55
CA THR A 68 7.76 1.08 -8.96
C THR A 68 6.66 1.59 -9.90
N ILE A 69 5.40 1.19 -9.67
CA ILE A 69 4.24 1.66 -10.45
C ILE A 69 4.12 3.19 -10.33
N SER A 70 4.21 3.75 -9.12
CA SER A 70 4.13 5.21 -8.93
C SER A 70 5.24 5.95 -9.65
N GLY A 71 6.48 5.46 -9.59
CA GLY A 71 7.61 6.05 -10.32
C GLY A 71 7.39 6.02 -11.83
N TYR A 72 6.87 4.91 -12.36
CA TYR A 72 6.53 4.78 -13.79
C TYR A 72 5.44 5.77 -14.22
N LEU A 73 4.45 6.02 -13.37
CA LEU A 73 3.33 6.93 -13.63
C LEU A 73 3.63 8.40 -13.28
N GLY A 74 4.82 8.70 -12.78
CA GLY A 74 5.21 10.05 -12.33
C GLY A 74 4.44 10.53 -11.10
N MET A 75 3.99 9.61 -10.25
CA MET A 75 3.32 9.88 -8.98
C MET A 75 4.33 10.03 -7.84
N ASN A 76 3.89 10.70 -6.77
CA ASN A 76 4.61 10.82 -5.51
C ASN A 76 4.20 9.69 -4.56
N TYR A 77 5.03 8.67 -4.41
CA TYR A 77 4.81 7.60 -3.42
C TYR A 77 5.05 8.15 -2.00
N ILE A 78 4.07 8.04 -1.13
CA ILE A 78 4.17 8.48 0.26
C ILE A 78 4.15 7.31 1.24
N LYS A 79 4.59 7.55 2.47
CA LYS A 79 4.70 6.54 3.51
C LYS A 79 3.37 5.76 3.65
N PRO A 80 3.38 4.43 3.55
CA PRO A 80 2.16 3.64 3.70
C PRO A 80 1.64 3.70 5.14
N PHE A 81 0.32 3.60 5.29
CA PHE A 81 -0.35 3.40 6.57
C PHE A 81 -0.49 1.89 6.84
N ILE A 82 0.09 1.41 7.93
CA ILE A 82 0.15 -0.01 8.27
C ILE A 82 -0.58 -0.26 9.58
N THR A 83 -1.42 -1.30 9.60
CA THR A 83 -2.01 -1.83 10.83
C THR A 83 -1.60 -3.28 11.00
N GLY A 84 -0.72 -3.56 11.96
CA GLY A 84 -0.28 -4.92 12.29
C GLY A 84 -1.28 -5.72 13.13
N GLY A 85 -1.14 -7.04 13.15
CA GLY A 85 -1.83 -7.92 14.10
C GLY A 85 -3.34 -8.02 13.92
N SER A 86 -3.86 -7.82 12.71
CA SER A 86 -5.30 -7.73 12.45
C SER A 86 -6.07 -9.01 12.81
N ALA A 87 -5.38 -10.14 12.99
CA ALA A 87 -5.99 -11.39 13.44
C ALA A 87 -6.33 -11.40 14.95
N THR A 88 -5.70 -10.53 15.74
CA THR A 88 -5.81 -10.51 17.21
C THR A 88 -6.02 -9.11 17.79
N ILE A 89 -6.11 -8.08 16.93
CA ILE A 89 -6.29 -6.68 17.34
C ILE A 89 -7.60 -6.50 18.11
N THR A 90 -7.55 -5.75 19.20
CA THR A 90 -8.70 -5.44 20.06
C THR A 90 -9.50 -4.25 19.52
N ASP A 91 -10.76 -4.10 19.94
CA ASP A 91 -11.60 -2.95 19.55
C ASP A 91 -10.98 -1.60 19.96
N GLU A 92 -10.28 -1.55 21.10
CA GLU A 92 -9.57 -0.36 21.56
C GLU A 92 -8.39 -0.01 20.65
N GLU A 93 -7.60 -1.00 20.25
CA GLU A 93 -6.51 -0.81 19.29
C GLU A 93 -7.03 -0.44 17.89
N ILE A 94 -8.15 -1.02 17.45
CA ILE A 94 -8.83 -0.62 16.21
C ILE A 94 -9.22 0.86 16.28
N ALA A 95 -9.83 1.30 17.38
CA ALA A 95 -10.23 2.70 17.55
C ALA A 95 -9.01 3.63 17.49
N ALA A 96 -7.88 3.25 18.11
CA ALA A 96 -6.65 4.02 18.01
C ALA A 96 -6.11 4.08 16.57
N GLN A 97 -6.14 2.97 15.84
CA GLN A 97 -5.73 2.90 14.43
C GLN A 97 -6.61 3.78 13.53
N VAL A 98 -7.91 3.86 13.80
CA VAL A 98 -8.84 4.75 13.08
C VAL A 98 -8.42 6.22 13.24
N GLU A 99 -8.09 6.67 14.45
CA GLU A 99 -7.65 8.05 14.67
C GLU A 99 -6.29 8.35 14.00
N GLN A 100 -5.37 7.38 14.01
CA GLN A 100 -4.11 7.51 13.28
C GLN A 100 -4.35 7.59 11.76
N TYR A 101 -5.23 6.75 11.21
CA TYR A 101 -5.56 6.77 9.80
C TYR A 101 -6.19 8.10 9.37
N LYS A 102 -7.11 8.65 10.16
CA LYS A 102 -7.67 9.99 9.93
C LYS A 102 -6.59 11.07 9.91
N THR A 103 -5.62 10.99 10.82
CA THR A 103 -4.51 11.96 10.90
C THR A 103 -3.64 11.93 9.65
N VAL A 104 -3.41 10.74 9.07
CA VAL A 104 -2.61 10.58 7.85
C VAL A 104 -3.36 11.07 6.60
N LEU A 105 -4.70 11.07 6.62
CA LEU A 105 -5.54 11.52 5.50
C LEU A 105 -5.84 13.04 5.52
N ALA A 106 -5.59 13.72 6.63
CA ALA A 106 -5.87 15.16 6.81
C ALA A 106 -4.80 16.03 6.12
#